data_AF-X0WVY9-F1
#
_entry.id   AF-X0WVY9-F1
#
_cell.length_a   1.000
_cell.length_b   1.000
_cell.length_c   1.000
_cell.angle_alpha   90.00
_cell.angle_beta   90.00
_cell.angle_gamma   90.00
#
_symmetry.space_group_name_H-M   'P 1'
#
loop_
_entity.id
_entity.type
_entity.pdbx_description
1 polymer ?
#
loop_
_entity_poly.entity_id
_entity_poly.type
_entity_poly.pdbx_seq_one_letter_code
_entity_poly.pdbx_strand_id
1 'polypeptide(L)' 'MYAVVTSGGKQYKVQEGEILRVEKMPGDVGSSVSFDQVLMVADGDKVNIGQPILDDALVEGH' A
#
# COMPACT_ATOMS: atom_id res chain seq x y z
N MET A 1 -8.94 8.01 4.60
CA MET A 1 -7.53 7.91 4.20
C MET A 1 -7.37 6.87 3.09
N TYR A 2 -6.49 7.10 2.11
CA TYR A 2 -6.08 6.10 1.14
C TYR A 2 -4.58 6.22 0.84
N ALA A 3 -3.98 5.14 0.36
CA ALA A 3 -2.59 5.12 -0.09
C ALA A 3 -2.49 4.63 -1.53
N VAL A 4 -1.37 4.96 -2.19
CA VAL A 4 -0.98 4.33 -3.46
C VAL A 4 0.29 3.52 -3.20
N VAL A 5 0.24 2.22 -3.43
CA VAL A 5 1.35 1.29 -3.19
C VAL A 5 1.76 0.58 -4.48
N THR A 6 2.99 0.07 -4.53
CA THR A 6 3.44 -0.81 -5.62
C THR A 6 3.49 -2.26 -5.19
N SER A 7 2.99 -3.15 -6.06
CA SER A 7 3.17 -4.59 -5.94
C SER A 7 3.17 -5.24 -7.32
N GLY A 8 4.00 -6.26 -7.53
CA GLY A 8 4.03 -7.00 -8.80
C GLY A 8 4.30 -6.15 -10.06
N GLY A 9 4.96 -4.98 -9.92
CA GLY A 9 5.18 -4.03 -11.02
C GLY A 9 3.97 -3.17 -11.39
N LYS A 10 2.90 -3.18 -10.57
CA LYS A 10 1.70 -2.36 -10.72
C LYS A 10 1.51 -1.45 -9.52
N GLN A 11 0.67 -0.43 -9.69
CA GLN A 11 0.26 0.49 -8.64
C GLN A 11 -1.19 0.23 -8.25
N TYR A 12 -1.44 0.30 -6.95
CA TYR A 12 -2.75 0.05 -6.35
C TYR A 12 -3.12 1.20 -5.43
N LYS A 13 -4.32 1.75 -5.62
CA LYS A 13 -4.95 2.62 -4.63
C LYS A 13 -5.64 1.74 -3.60
N VAL A 14 -5.36 1.96 -2.33
CA VAL A 14 -5.84 1.10 -1.24
C VAL A 14 -6.44 1.93 -0.11
N GLN A 15 -7.46 1.38 0.53
CA GLN A 15 -8.10 1.93 1.72
C GLN A 15 -8.15 0.89 2.83
N GLU A 16 -8.21 1.36 4.07
CA GLU A 16 -8.38 0.48 5.23
C GLU A 16 -9.69 -0.32 5.10
N GLY A 17 -9.62 -1.64 5.31
CA GLY A 17 -10.76 -2.56 5.18
C GLY A 17 -11.10 -2.99 3.75
N GLU A 18 -10.37 -2.52 2.74
CA GLU A 18 -10.56 -2.94 1.35
C GLU A 18 -9.95 -4.32 1.09
N ILE A 19 -10.63 -5.14 0.30
CA ILE A 19 -10.09 -6.41 -0.21
C ILE A 19 -9.38 -6.14 -1.53
N LEU A 20 -8.05 -6.24 -1.52
CA LEU A 20 -7.22 -5.99 -2.69
C LEU A 20 -6.79 -7.31 -3.35
N ARG A 21 -6.99 -7.41 -4.68
CA ARG A 21 -6.41 -8.49 -5.47
C ARG A 21 -5.09 -8.07 -6.08
N VAL A 22 -4.01 -8.72 -5.64
CA VAL A 22 -2.64 -8.52 -6.13
C VAL A 22 -2.08 -9.80 -6.76
N GLU A 23 -0.87 -9.70 -7.29
CA GLU A 23 -0.04 -10.83 -7.73
C GLU A 23 0.26 -11.80 -6.57
N LYS A 24 0.79 -12.97 -6.91
CA LYS A 24 1.20 -13.95 -5.91
C LYS A 24 2.30 -13.38 -5.02
N MET A 25 2.08 -13.43 -3.71
CA MET A 25 3.03 -13.02 -2.68
C MET A 25 3.52 -14.24 -1.89
N PRO A 26 4.73 -14.18 -1.29
CA PRO A 26 5.20 -15.21 -0.36
C PRO A 26 4.40 -15.15 0.95
N GLY A 27 4.27 -16.30 1.62
CA GLY A 27 3.55 -16.44 2.89
C GLY A 27 2.38 -17.42 2.82
N ASP A 28 1.86 -17.77 3.99
CA ASP A 28 0.67 -18.61 4.14
C ASP A 28 -0.60 -17.76 4.20
N VAL A 29 -1.75 -18.37 3.93
CA VAL A 29 -3.05 -17.69 4.02
C VAL A 29 -3.25 -17.11 5.43
N GLY A 30 -3.59 -15.82 5.50
CA GLY A 30 -3.78 -15.09 6.77
C GLY A 30 -2.50 -14.58 7.41
N SER A 31 -1.34 -14.77 6.75
CA SER A 31 -0.09 -14.13 7.19
C SER A 31 -0.15 -12.63 6.94
N SER A 32 0.43 -11.84 7.84
CA SER A 32 0.58 -10.40 7.63
C SER A 32 1.40 -10.10 6.38
N VAL A 33 0.96 -9.08 5.64
CA VAL A 33 1.62 -8.56 4.44
C VAL A 33 1.88 -7.08 4.64
N SER A 34 3.10 -6.65 4.32
CA SER A 34 3.52 -5.25 4.35
C SER A 34 3.87 -4.74 2.95
N PHE A 35 3.33 -3.58 2.57
CA PHE A 35 3.78 -2.81 1.41
C PHE A 35 4.62 -1.64 1.90
N ASP A 36 5.93 -1.73 1.68
CA ASP A 36 6.96 -0.73 2.03
C ASP A 36 7.12 0.35 0.95
N GLN A 37 6.82 0.01 -0.31
CA GLN A 37 6.83 0.97 -1.40
C GLN A 37 5.52 1.75 -1.50
N VAL A 38 5.35 2.71 -0.60
CA VAL A 38 4.22 3.64 -0.62
C VAL A 38 4.59 4.88 -1.42
N LEU A 39 3.86 5.14 -2.50
CA LEU A 39 4.08 6.29 -3.39
C LEU A 39 3.36 7.55 -2.90
N MET A 40 2.22 7.39 -2.22
CA MET A 40 1.35 8.48 -1.84
C MET A 40 0.46 8.07 -0.68
N VAL A 41 0.18 9.02 0.22
CA VAL A 41 -0.88 8.90 1.23
C VAL A 41 -1.73 10.15 1.20
N ALA A 42 -3.05 9.97 1.20
CA ALA A 42 -4.00 11.06 1.23
C ALA A 42 -5.00 10.87 2.38
N ASP A 43 -5.14 11.91 3.18
CA ASP A 43 -6.06 11.98 4.31
C ASP A 43 -6.85 13.30 4.27
N GLY A 44 -8.07 13.24 3.74
CA GLY A 44 -8.87 14.43 3.44
C GLY A 44 -8.14 15.35 2.45
N ASP A 45 -7.90 16.59 2.89
CA ASP A 45 -7.17 17.59 2.10
C ASP A 45 -5.65 17.48 2.23
N LYS A 46 -5.14 16.66 3.15
CA LYS A 46 -3.70 16.44 3.31
C LYS A 46 -3.24 15.35 2.36
N VAL A 47 -2.29 15.68 1.51
CA VAL A 47 -1.73 14.77 0.52
C VAL A 47 -0.21 14.79 0.59
N ASN A 48 0.37 13.64 0.88
CA ASN A 48 1.81 13.41 0.87
C ASN A 48 2.15 12.58 -0.36
N ILE A 49 3.09 13.06 -1.17
CA ILE A 49 3.54 12.42 -2.41
C ILE A 49 5.03 12.14 -2.28
N GLY A 50 5.41 10.88 -2.46
CA GLY A 50 6.79 10.43 -2.44
C GLY A 50 7.56 10.82 -3.70
N GLN A 51 8.87 10.97 -3.57
CA GLN A 51 9.79 11.23 -4.68
C GLN A 51 11.06 10.37 -4.53
N PRO A 52 11.04 9.07 -4.88
CA PRO A 52 9.97 8.32 -5.56
C PRO A 52 8.95 7.65 -4.62
N ILE A 53 9.30 7.43 -3.36
CA ILE A 53 8.46 6.79 -2.32
C ILE A 53 8.40 7.69 -1.08
N LEU A 54 7.50 7.37 -0.16
CA LEU A 54 7.45 7.95 1.19
C LEU A 54 8.21 7.04 2.15
N ASP A 55 9.31 7.52 2.72
CA ASP A 55 10.20 6.71 3.57
C ASP A 55 9.54 6.31 4.91
N ASP A 56 8.64 7.14 5.42
CA ASP A 56 7.96 6.96 6.72
C ASP A 56 6.52 6.42 6.57
N ALA A 57 6.22 5.69 5.48
CA ALA A 57 4.89 5.13 5.22
C ALA A 57 4.93 3.61 5.06
N LEU A 58 3.98 2.93 5.70
CA LEU A 58 3.80 1.48 5.65
C LEU A 58 2.31 1.17 5.52
N VAL A 59 1.97 0.23 4.64
CA VAL A 59 0.60 -0.32 4.55
C VAL A 59 0.62 -1.80 4.92
N GLU A 60 -0.22 -2.20 5.87
CA GLU A 60 -0.31 -3.58 6.34
C GLU A 60 -1.67 -4.21 6.05
N GLY A 61 -1.67 -5.51 5.78
CA GLY A 61 -2.87 -6.34 5.55
C GLY A 61 -2.63 -7.79 5.98
N HIS A 62 -3.62 -8.68 5.76
CA HIS A 62 -3.56 -10.13 6.04
C HIS A 62 -4.42 -10.93 5.06
#